data_AF-A0A243QCC0-F1
#
_entry.id   AF-A0A243QCC0-F1
#
_cell.length_a   1.000
_cell.length_b   1.000
_cell.length_c   1.000
_cell.angle_alpha   90.00
_cell.angle_beta   90.00
_cell.angle_gamma   90.00
#
_symmetry.space_group_name_H-M   'P 1'
#
loop_
_entity.id
_entity.type
_entity.pdbx_description
1 polymer ?
#
loop_
_entity_poly.entity_id
_entity_poly.type
_entity_poly.pdbx_seq_one_letter_code
_entity_poly.pdbx_strand_id
1 'polypeptide(L)'
;MSHNESRSDRSPMANKVAQTTGHAIRAARAHDSEAFDAAADLLALHHESREVHALMLRELLETVFPDGLTGDDVSEVLTDTSRAVATWNPAVNPAAVALVLTGALGVSDTADPHAVSSAGLVGTETTAAALVVITHLAARAEVDPTAYVNRAVEEIRRAQTMEMP
;
A
#
# COMPACT_ATOMS: atom_id res chain seq x y z
N MET A 1 -19.55 -22.72 21.74
CA MET A 1 -18.41 -22.04 22.40
C MET A 1 -17.19 -22.19 21.50
N SER A 2 -17.01 -21.30 20.50
CA SER A 2 -15.81 -21.27 19.64
C SER A 2 -15.70 -19.90 18.96
N HIS A 3 -15.11 -18.89 19.62
CA HIS A 3 -14.77 -17.59 18.96
C HIS A 3 -13.49 -16.94 19.48
N ASN A 4 -12.64 -17.65 20.25
CA ASN A 4 -11.44 -17.04 20.83
C ASN A 4 -10.14 -17.22 20.01
N GLU A 5 -10.16 -18.03 18.95
CA GLU A 5 -8.94 -18.33 18.16
C GLU A 5 -8.66 -17.26 17.08
N SER A 6 -9.68 -16.54 16.59
CA SER A 6 -9.51 -15.54 15.52
C SER A 6 -8.83 -14.23 15.96
N ARG A 7 -8.76 -13.95 17.26
CA ARG A 7 -8.21 -12.69 17.79
C ARG A 7 -6.69 -12.74 18.00
N SER A 8 -6.15 -13.92 18.32
CA SER A 8 -4.71 -14.12 18.57
C SER A 8 -3.90 -14.34 17.29
N ASP A 9 -4.53 -14.85 16.21
CA ASP A 9 -3.87 -15.14 14.93
C ASP A 9 -3.70 -13.89 14.05
N ARG A 10 -4.54 -12.86 14.28
CA ARG A 10 -4.55 -11.61 13.51
C ARG A 10 -3.48 -10.60 13.94
N SER A 11 -3.04 -10.62 15.21
CA SER A 11 -1.91 -9.78 15.68
C SER A 11 -0.56 -10.19 15.06
N PRO A 12 -0.22 -11.49 14.93
CA PRO A 12 0.89 -11.98 14.13
C PRO A 12 0.80 -11.54 12.66
N MET A 13 -0.40 -11.60 12.06
CA MET A 13 -0.59 -11.20 10.67
C MET A 13 -0.34 -9.70 10.46
N ALA A 14 -0.91 -8.85 11.30
CA ALA A 14 -0.68 -7.40 11.24
C ALA A 14 0.80 -7.03 11.40
N ASN A 15 1.50 -7.69 12.34
CA ASN A 15 2.95 -7.54 12.50
C ASN A 15 3.72 -8.03 11.26
N LYS A 16 3.26 -9.11 10.62
CA LYS A 16 3.86 -9.65 9.40
C LYS A 16 3.69 -8.69 8.21
N VAL A 17 2.51 -8.10 8.05
CA VAL A 17 2.25 -7.06 7.03
C VAL A 17 3.15 -5.85 7.27
N ALA A 18 3.24 -5.35 8.50
CA ALA A 18 4.12 -4.22 8.83
C ALA A 18 5.59 -4.53 8.55
N GLN A 19 6.08 -5.69 8.98
CA GLN A 19 7.46 -6.12 8.75
C GLN A 19 7.78 -6.27 7.25
N THR A 20 6.89 -6.91 6.50
CA THR A 20 7.09 -7.18 5.08
C THR A 20 6.99 -5.89 4.26
N THR A 21 6.06 -4.98 4.61
CA THR A 21 5.98 -3.63 4.05
C THR A 21 7.28 -2.85 4.31
N GLY A 22 7.81 -2.90 5.53
CA GLY A 22 9.09 -2.28 5.85
C GLY A 22 10.26 -2.89 5.07
N HIS A 23 10.24 -4.20 4.78
CA HIS A 23 11.24 -4.84 3.93
C HIS A 23 11.14 -4.36 2.47
N ALA A 24 9.94 -4.35 1.90
CA ALA A 24 9.70 -3.84 0.54
C ALA A 24 10.18 -2.39 0.38
N ILE A 25 9.86 -1.51 1.34
CA ILE A 25 10.32 -0.11 1.30
C ILE A 25 11.84 -0.01 1.34
N ARG A 26 12.52 -0.82 2.17
CA ARG A 26 13.99 -0.84 2.21
C ARG A 26 14.59 -1.34 0.90
N ALA A 27 14.01 -2.39 0.31
CA ALA A 27 14.43 -2.91 -1.00
C ALA A 27 14.24 -1.86 -2.11
N ALA A 28 13.08 -1.20 -2.15
CA ALA A 28 12.81 -0.10 -3.09
C ALA A 28 13.80 1.05 -2.93
N ARG A 29 14.11 1.48 -1.70
CA ARG A 29 15.12 2.52 -1.44
C ARG A 29 16.54 2.11 -1.85
N ALA A 30 16.84 0.81 -1.81
CA ALA A 30 18.12 0.25 -2.25
C ALA A 30 18.17 -0.06 -3.75
N HIS A 31 17.07 0.15 -4.49
CA HIS A 31 16.90 -0.26 -5.89
C HIS A 31 17.12 -1.77 -6.10
N ASP A 32 16.79 -2.59 -5.10
CA ASP A 32 16.86 -4.05 -5.14
C ASP A 32 15.53 -4.61 -5.65
N SER A 33 15.42 -4.80 -6.97
CA SER A 33 14.18 -5.27 -7.61
C SER A 33 13.78 -6.68 -7.19
N GLU A 34 14.74 -7.59 -7.02
CA GLU A 34 14.46 -8.97 -6.62
C GLU A 34 13.88 -9.04 -5.20
N ALA A 35 14.52 -8.36 -4.24
CA ALA A 35 14.00 -8.31 -2.87
C ALA A 35 12.65 -7.57 -2.78
N PHE A 36 12.48 -6.53 -3.61
CA PHE A 36 11.23 -5.79 -3.68
C PHE A 36 10.08 -6.65 -4.20
N ASP A 37 10.27 -7.32 -5.34
CA ASP A 37 9.24 -8.14 -5.98
C ASP A 37 8.85 -9.31 -5.07
N ALA A 38 9.82 -9.97 -4.43
CA ALA A 38 9.54 -11.02 -3.45
C ALA A 38 8.71 -10.54 -2.26
N ALA A 39 8.98 -9.32 -1.77
CA ALA A 39 8.19 -8.73 -0.68
C ALA A 39 6.78 -8.33 -1.14
N ALA A 40 6.64 -7.78 -2.35
CA ALA A 40 5.36 -7.43 -2.94
C ALA A 40 4.48 -8.67 -3.17
N ASP A 41 5.05 -9.76 -3.68
CA ASP A 41 4.37 -11.04 -3.85
C ASP A 41 3.84 -11.59 -2.51
N LEU A 42 4.67 -11.57 -1.45
CA LEU A 42 4.24 -12.00 -0.12
C LEU A 42 3.10 -11.14 0.42
N LEU A 43 3.14 -9.82 0.23
CA LEU A 43 2.09 -8.90 0.68
C LEU A 43 0.79 -9.09 -0.11
N ALA A 44 0.87 -9.40 -1.40
CA ALA A 44 -0.28 -9.62 -2.27
C ALA A 44 -1.12 -10.85 -1.87
N LEU A 45 -0.53 -11.81 -1.15
CA LEU A 45 -1.23 -12.96 -0.57
C LEU A 45 -2.14 -12.59 0.60
N HIS A 46 -1.99 -11.40 1.17
CA HIS A 46 -2.72 -10.94 2.36
C HIS A 46 -3.61 -9.75 2.01
N HIS A 47 -4.94 -9.96 2.05
CA HIS A 47 -5.92 -8.92 1.77
C HIS A 47 -5.78 -7.70 2.70
N GLU A 48 -5.38 -7.93 3.96
CA GLU A 48 -5.14 -6.90 4.96
C GLU A 48 -4.02 -5.93 4.55
N SER A 49 -3.05 -6.36 3.73
CA SER A 49 -2.00 -5.49 3.20
C SER A 49 -2.60 -4.33 2.39
N ARG A 50 -3.67 -4.58 1.63
CA ARG A 50 -4.29 -3.56 0.77
C ARG A 50 -4.93 -2.46 1.59
N GLU A 51 -5.64 -2.82 2.66
CA GLU A 51 -6.24 -1.84 3.58
C GLU A 51 -5.17 -1.02 4.30
N VAL A 52 -4.11 -1.68 4.78
CA VAL A 52 -2.97 -1.01 5.42
C VAL A 52 -2.32 -0.02 4.46
N HIS A 53 -2.01 -0.44 3.22
CA HIS A 53 -1.37 0.43 2.23
C HIS A 53 -2.27 1.58 1.78
N ALA A 54 -3.58 1.36 1.66
CA ALA A 54 -4.52 2.44 1.35
C ALA A 54 -4.57 3.51 2.45
N LEU A 55 -4.57 3.10 3.73
CA LEU A 55 -4.50 4.04 4.86
C LEU A 55 -3.17 4.79 4.90
N MET A 56 -2.05 4.09 4.69
CA MET A 56 -0.72 4.72 4.60
C MET A 56 -0.67 5.77 3.48
N LEU A 57 -1.18 5.43 2.30
CA LEU A 57 -1.21 6.33 1.15
C LEU A 57 -2.01 7.59 1.42
N ARG A 58 -3.21 7.46 2.00
CA ARG A 58 -4.02 8.62 2.40
C ARG A 58 -3.28 9.52 3.37
N GLU A 59 -2.72 8.96 4.44
CA GLU A 59 -2.02 9.74 5.46
C GLU A 59 -0.73 10.39 4.91
N LEU A 60 -0.01 9.70 4.02
CA LEU A 60 1.17 10.26 3.35
C LEU A 60 0.81 11.38 2.36
N LEU A 61 -0.29 11.23 1.60
CA LEU A 61 -0.80 12.28 0.72
C LEU A 61 -1.20 13.53 1.53
N GLU A 62 -1.90 13.35 2.65
CA GLU A 62 -2.22 14.45 3.57
C GLU A 62 -0.97 15.11 4.17
N THR A 63 0.09 14.33 4.41
CA THR A 63 1.39 14.86 4.88
C THR A 63 2.08 15.70 3.80
N VAL A 64 2.08 15.23 2.54
CA VAL A 64 2.75 15.92 1.42
C VAL A 64 1.96 17.14 0.95
N PHE A 65 0.63 17.09 1.01
CA PHE A 65 -0.29 18.11 0.49
C PHE A 65 -1.24 18.61 1.60
N PRO A 66 -0.72 19.33 2.60
CA PRO A 66 -1.52 19.75 3.77
C PRO A 66 -2.64 20.74 3.42
N ASP A 67 -2.49 21.49 2.32
CA ASP A 67 -3.48 22.46 1.84
C ASP A 67 -4.55 21.82 0.92
N GLY A 68 -4.48 20.50 0.73
CA GLY A 68 -5.34 19.73 -0.16
C GLY A 68 -4.62 19.26 -1.42
N LEU A 69 -5.19 18.21 -2.04
CA LEU A 69 -4.64 17.55 -3.22
C LEU A 69 -5.41 17.96 -4.47
N THR A 70 -4.72 18.48 -5.48
CA THR A 70 -5.30 18.80 -6.79
C THR A 70 -5.07 17.70 -7.83
N GLY A 71 -5.75 17.78 -8.98
CA GLY A 71 -5.51 16.86 -10.09
C GLY A 71 -4.10 16.95 -10.66
N ASP A 72 -3.51 18.15 -10.65
CA ASP A 72 -2.13 18.36 -11.10
C ASP A 72 -1.14 17.70 -10.13
N ASP A 73 -1.38 17.79 -8.83
CA ASP A 73 -0.56 17.11 -7.80
C ASP A 73 -0.59 15.59 -7.97
N VAL A 74 -1.75 15.00 -8.26
CA VAL A 74 -1.87 13.55 -8.54
C VAL A 74 -1.09 13.17 -9.79
N SER A 75 -1.18 13.98 -10.84
CA SER A 75 -0.45 13.77 -12.10
C SER A 75 1.07 13.86 -11.90
N GLU A 76 1.53 14.79 -11.06
CA GLU A 76 2.93 14.94 -10.66
C GLU A 76 3.42 13.68 -9.92
N VAL A 77 2.72 13.26 -8.86
CA VAL A 77 3.09 12.06 -8.09
C VAL A 77 3.13 10.81 -8.97
N LEU A 78 2.13 10.63 -9.84
CA LEU A 78 2.10 9.52 -10.80
C LEU A 78 3.32 9.55 -11.72
N THR A 79 3.62 10.71 -12.30
CA THR A 79 4.71 10.88 -13.27
C THR A 79 6.06 10.65 -12.62
N ASP A 80 6.29 11.26 -11.45
CA ASP A 80 7.56 11.17 -10.73
C ASP A 80 7.81 9.77 -10.18
N THR A 81 6.79 9.14 -9.59
CA THR A 81 6.89 7.75 -9.11
C THR A 81 7.18 6.80 -10.27
N SER A 82 6.44 6.91 -11.38
CA SER A 82 6.61 6.05 -12.56
C SER A 82 8.00 6.22 -13.18
N ARG A 83 8.49 7.47 -13.26
CA ARG A 83 9.83 7.76 -13.77
C ARG A 83 10.92 7.20 -12.86
N ALA A 84 10.78 7.38 -11.54
CA ALA A 84 11.76 6.90 -10.57
C ALA A 84 11.86 5.37 -10.59
N VAL A 85 10.72 4.66 -10.53
CA VAL A 85 10.71 3.19 -10.51
C VAL A 85 11.22 2.58 -11.81
N ALA A 86 10.92 3.19 -12.96
CA ALA A 86 11.36 2.68 -14.26
C ALA A 86 12.89 2.56 -14.41
N THR A 87 13.66 3.27 -13.58
CA THR A 87 15.13 3.21 -13.60
C THR A 87 15.72 1.94 -12.97
N TRP A 88 14.97 1.26 -12.08
CA TRP A 88 15.47 0.10 -11.34
C TRP A 88 14.51 -1.10 -11.35
N ASN A 89 13.20 -0.89 -11.50
CA ASN A 89 12.20 -1.94 -11.67
C ASN A 89 11.18 -1.57 -12.76
N PRO A 90 11.52 -1.80 -14.05
CA PRO A 90 10.64 -1.46 -15.16
C PRO A 90 9.40 -2.36 -15.27
N ALA A 91 9.27 -3.40 -14.43
CA ALA A 91 8.09 -4.25 -14.40
C ALA A 91 6.89 -3.58 -13.70
N VAL A 92 7.12 -2.54 -12.89
CA VAL A 92 6.04 -1.79 -12.22
C VAL A 92 5.27 -0.97 -13.26
N ASN A 93 4.01 -1.35 -13.46
CA ASN A 93 3.13 -0.76 -14.46
C ASN A 93 2.62 0.64 -14.03
N PRO A 94 2.86 1.72 -14.81
CA PRO A 94 2.33 3.05 -14.52
C PRO A 94 0.79 3.09 -14.39
N ALA A 95 0.07 2.22 -15.11
CA ALA A 95 -1.38 2.13 -14.98
C ALA A 95 -1.81 1.60 -13.60
N ALA A 96 -1.02 0.70 -12.99
CA ALA A 96 -1.26 0.24 -11.62
C ALA A 96 -0.99 1.35 -10.60
N VAL A 97 0.01 2.21 -10.84
CA VAL A 97 0.26 3.41 -10.02
C VAL A 97 -0.94 4.36 -10.06
N ALA A 98 -1.49 4.61 -11.25
CA ALA A 98 -2.69 5.43 -11.40
C ALA A 98 -3.92 4.81 -10.69
N LEU A 99 -4.09 3.49 -10.79
CA LEU A 99 -5.18 2.77 -10.12
C LEU A 99 -5.06 2.88 -8.60
N VAL A 100 -3.86 2.76 -8.05
CA VAL A 100 -3.62 2.89 -6.61
C VAL A 100 -3.90 4.32 -6.12
N LEU A 101 -3.41 5.33 -6.84
CA LEU A 101 -3.66 6.73 -6.47
C LEU A 101 -5.16 7.07 -6.51
N THR A 102 -5.86 6.68 -7.58
CA THR A 102 -7.31 6.92 -7.71
C THR A 102 -8.13 6.09 -6.70
N GLY A 103 -7.69 4.88 -6.37
CA GLY A 103 -8.28 4.04 -5.33
C GLY A 103 -8.12 4.63 -3.93
N ALA A 104 -6.94 5.15 -3.59
CA ALA A 104 -6.69 5.82 -2.30
C ALA A 104 -7.54 7.09 -2.11
N LEU A 105 -7.93 7.74 -3.21
CA LEU A 105 -8.80 8.92 -3.22
C LEU A 105 -10.30 8.58 -3.27
N GLY A 106 -10.67 7.30 -3.36
CA GLY A 106 -12.06 6.87 -3.48
C GLY A 106 -12.72 7.23 -4.82
N VAL A 107 -11.93 7.48 -5.87
CA VAL A 107 -12.41 7.86 -7.21
C VAL A 107 -12.68 6.62 -8.08
N SER A 108 -12.11 5.47 -7.74
CA SER A 108 -12.26 4.23 -8.51
C SER A 108 -13.57 3.50 -8.19
N ASP A 109 -14.50 3.48 -9.14
CA ASP A 109 -15.67 2.60 -9.15
C ASP A 109 -15.26 1.19 -9.63
N THR A 110 -14.63 0.41 -8.74
CA THR A 110 -14.29 -1.00 -9.01
C THR A 110 -15.27 -1.92 -8.30
N ALA A 111 -16.57 -1.72 -8.57
CA ALA A 111 -17.64 -2.63 -8.22
C ALA A 111 -17.72 -3.81 -9.21
N ASP A 112 -16.69 -4.66 -9.29
CA ASP A 112 -16.88 -6.02 -9.82
C ASP A 112 -16.06 -7.05 -9.03
N PRO A 113 -16.69 -7.72 -8.04
CA PRO A 113 -16.05 -8.75 -7.23
C PRO A 113 -15.83 -10.09 -7.98
N HIS A 114 -16.16 -10.21 -9.28
CA HIS A 114 -16.12 -11.48 -10.03
C HIS A 114 -14.96 -11.65 -11.03
N ALA A 115 -13.98 -10.73 -11.10
CA ALA A 115 -12.82 -10.85 -12.01
C ALA A 115 -11.71 -11.80 -11.46
N VAL A 116 -12.02 -13.08 -11.25
CA VAL A 116 -11.16 -14.01 -10.47
C VAL A 116 -9.89 -14.55 -11.15
N SER A 117 -9.68 -14.40 -12.46
CA SER A 117 -8.40 -14.80 -13.11
C SER A 117 -7.37 -13.68 -13.21
N SER A 118 -7.82 -12.43 -13.24
CA SER A 118 -6.94 -11.24 -13.23
C SER A 118 -6.71 -10.69 -11.82
N ALA A 119 -7.58 -10.99 -10.84
CA ALA A 119 -7.49 -10.46 -9.48
C ALA A 119 -6.17 -10.79 -8.74
N GLY A 120 -5.53 -11.93 -9.05
CA GLY A 120 -4.23 -12.30 -8.49
C GLY A 120 -3.09 -11.44 -9.04
N LEU A 121 -2.97 -11.37 -10.37
CA LEU A 121 -1.96 -10.56 -11.05
C LEU A 121 -2.16 -9.06 -10.81
N VAL A 122 -3.41 -8.58 -10.89
CA VAL A 122 -3.80 -7.21 -10.51
C VAL A 122 -3.47 -6.96 -9.04
N GLY A 123 -3.61 -7.97 -8.17
CA GLY A 123 -3.25 -7.89 -6.76
C GLY A 123 -1.77 -7.62 -6.54
N THR A 124 -0.88 -8.38 -7.18
CA THR A 124 0.57 -8.16 -7.10
C THR A 124 0.96 -6.83 -7.74
N GLU A 125 0.47 -6.52 -8.94
CA GLU A 125 0.79 -5.27 -9.65
C GLU A 125 0.38 -4.03 -8.84
N THR A 126 -0.83 -4.04 -8.26
CA THR A 126 -1.31 -2.93 -7.41
C THR A 126 -0.59 -2.89 -6.07
N THR A 127 -0.19 -4.02 -5.50
CA THR A 127 0.62 -4.06 -4.27
C THR A 127 2.00 -3.46 -4.51
N ALA A 128 2.69 -3.87 -5.58
CA ALA A 128 3.96 -3.29 -6.00
C ALA A 128 3.83 -1.78 -6.27
N ALA A 129 2.81 -1.38 -7.03
CA ALA A 129 2.51 0.02 -7.30
C ALA A 129 2.28 0.84 -6.01
N ALA A 130 1.53 0.32 -5.05
CA ALA A 130 1.31 0.97 -3.76
C ALA A 130 2.59 1.15 -2.96
N LEU A 131 3.44 0.12 -2.92
CA LEU A 131 4.72 0.16 -2.21
C LEU A 131 5.68 1.20 -2.80
N VAL A 132 5.72 1.37 -4.13
CA VAL A 132 6.57 2.40 -4.74
C VAL A 132 6.04 3.81 -4.50
N VAL A 133 4.71 4.01 -4.54
CA VAL A 133 4.10 5.31 -4.21
C VAL A 133 4.34 5.66 -2.75
N ILE A 134 4.13 4.72 -1.82
CA ILE A 134 4.43 4.89 -0.39
C ILE A 134 5.89 5.28 -0.20
N THR A 135 6.81 4.56 -0.85
CA THR A 135 8.24 4.83 -0.75
C THR A 135 8.58 6.22 -1.27
N HIS A 136 7.99 6.61 -2.41
CA HIS A 136 8.19 7.91 -3.03
C HIS A 136 7.65 9.06 -2.17
N LEU A 137 6.39 8.97 -1.70
CA LEU A 137 5.78 9.99 -0.85
C LEU A 137 6.50 10.13 0.50
N ALA A 138 6.89 9.02 1.12
CA ALA A 138 7.65 9.07 2.37
C ALA A 138 9.02 9.71 2.19
N ALA A 139 9.68 9.48 1.04
CA ALA A 139 10.92 10.17 0.70
C ALA A 139 10.70 11.68 0.45
N ARG A 140 9.65 12.05 -0.29
CA ARG A 140 9.28 13.44 -0.58
C ARG A 140 8.93 14.24 0.69
N ALA A 141 8.25 13.61 1.65
CA ALA A 141 7.91 14.22 2.93
C ALA A 141 9.05 14.16 3.96
N GLU A 142 10.17 13.49 3.64
CA GLU A 142 11.29 13.25 4.57
C GLU A 142 10.86 12.57 5.90
N VAL A 143 9.94 11.61 5.81
CA VAL A 143 9.38 10.91 6.97
C VAL A 143 9.78 9.43 7.02
N ASP A 144 9.69 8.83 8.23
CA ASP A 144 9.83 7.39 8.40
C ASP A 144 8.51 6.67 8.08
N PRO A 145 8.44 5.88 6.99
CA PRO A 145 7.23 5.16 6.63
C PRO A 145 6.87 4.04 7.62
N THR A 146 7.79 3.64 8.50
CA THR A 146 7.51 2.67 9.57
C THR A 146 6.47 3.22 10.56
N ALA A 147 6.47 4.53 10.80
CA ALA A 147 5.46 5.16 11.65
C ALA A 147 4.06 5.06 11.03
N TYR A 148 3.95 5.27 9.71
CA TYR A 148 2.69 5.23 8.96
C TYR A 148 2.11 3.81 8.91
N VAL A 149 2.93 2.78 8.67
CA VAL A 149 2.43 1.39 8.64
C VAL A 149 1.93 0.94 10.02
N ASN A 150 2.62 1.35 11.10
CA ASN A 150 2.20 1.03 12.46
C ASN A 150 0.90 1.74 12.83
N ARG A 151 0.73 3.02 12.44
CA ARG A 151 -0.53 3.75 12.65
C ARG A 151 -1.68 3.14 11.86
N ALA A 152 -1.46 2.77 10.60
CA ALA A 152 -2.47 2.13 9.75
C ALA A 152 -2.95 0.79 10.36
N VAL A 153 -2.01 -0.05 10.79
CA VAL A 153 -2.33 -1.31 11.49
C VAL A 153 -3.15 -1.07 12.76
N GLU A 154 -2.77 -0.07 13.56
CA GLU A 154 -3.46 0.27 14.79
C GLU A 154 -4.86 0.86 14.55
N GLU A 155 -5.03 1.66 13.50
CA GLU A 155 -6.34 2.18 13.08
C GLU A 155 -7.29 1.04 12.68
N ILE A 156 -6.84 0.11 11.83
CA ILE A 156 -7.64 -1.07 11.44
C ILE A 156 -8.03 -1.88 12.68
N ARG A 157 -7.09 -2.11 13.60
CA ARG A 157 -7.36 -2.81 14.86
C ARG A 157 -8.43 -2.11 15.70
N ARG A 158 -8.39 -0.77 15.78
CA ARG A 158 -9.38 0.04 16.51
C ARG A 158 -10.74 -0.03 15.85
N ALA A 159 -10.83 0.15 14.53
CA ALA A 159 -12.08 0.06 13.78
C ALA A 159 -12.78 -1.29 13.98
N GLN A 160 -12.04 -2.39 13.86
CA GLN A 160 -12.56 -3.74 14.08
C GLN A 160 -13.05 -4.00 15.51
N THR A 161 -12.57 -3.25 16.50
CA THR A 161 -13.01 -3.38 17.90
C THR A 161 -14.35 -2.66 18.14
N MET A 162 -14.65 -1.60 17.39
CA MET A 162 -15.87 -0.80 17.54
C MET A 162 -17.09 -1.42 16.85
N GLU A 163 -16.90 -2.29 15.85
CA GLU A 163 -17.98 -2.93 15.09
C GLU A 163 -18.58 -4.18 15.76
N MET A 164 -18.10 -4.57 16.94
CA MET A 164 -18.65 -5.68 17.73
C MET A 164 -19.53 -5.17 18.89
N PRO A 165 -20.88 -5.17 18.77
CA PRO A 165 -21.77 -4.95 19.92
C PRO A 165 -21.80 -6.13 20.90
#